data_AF-A0A2N5XA37-F1
#
_entry.id   AF-A0A2N5XA37-F1
#
_cell.length_a   1.000
_cell.length_b   1.000
_cell.length_c   1.000
_cell.angle_alpha   90.00
_cell.angle_beta   90.00
_cell.angle_gamma   90.00
#
_symmetry.space_group_name_H-M   'P 1'
#
loop_
_entity.id
_entity.type
_entity.pdbx_description
1 polymer ?
#
loop_
_entity_poly.entity_id
_entity_poly.type
_entity_poly.pdbx_seq_one_letter_code
_entity_poly.pdbx_strand_id
1 'polypeptide(L)'
;MFFRRALSALAVLAAAVAVPLAVPGQAHAAPNFKAPFACGQKWTYSHHSAEVRRALDFVRSDGGTTSGAPVLASAGGTATRMSQPDGAGNYIVIDHGGGWKTYYFHLASYSVASGTYVSQGRQIGTTGSTGNSSGPHIHYEQLYNGVGQDIRINGSALPYPSSYGQYHLTSDNGCSSGGTAFRTWGSDVRVRADAYLSSAVVGSLSGPTDVVVVCQKQGDTVSAEGYTNNWWSKLRDQGGFITNIYIDHPDAKLPGVPLC
;
A
#
# COMPACT_ATOMS: atom_id res chain seq x y z
N MET A 1 2.66 21.74 -92.15
CA MET A 1 1.41 21.37 -91.44
C MET A 1 1.73 20.17 -90.55
N PHE A 2 2.12 20.41 -89.29
CA PHE A 2 2.42 19.34 -88.34
C PHE A 2 1.78 19.69 -86.98
N PHE A 3 0.67 19.00 -86.68
CA PHE A 3 -0.03 19.05 -85.40
C PHE A 3 0.80 18.33 -84.33
N ARG A 4 1.23 19.05 -83.27
CA ARG A 4 1.75 18.43 -82.04
C ARG A 4 0.57 18.10 -81.12
N ARG A 5 0.33 16.81 -80.90
CA ARG A 5 -0.63 16.29 -79.91
C ARG A 5 -0.06 16.50 -78.51
N ALA A 6 -0.79 17.20 -77.65
CA ALA A 6 -0.50 17.29 -76.22
C ALA A 6 -1.06 16.04 -75.51
N LEU A 7 -0.22 15.31 -74.78
CA LEU A 7 -0.66 14.28 -73.84
C LEU A 7 -0.95 14.94 -72.49
N SER A 8 -2.20 14.87 -72.05
CA SER A 8 -2.61 15.22 -70.68
C SER A 8 -2.24 14.07 -69.74
N ALA A 9 -1.29 14.30 -68.83
CA ALA A 9 -0.97 13.36 -67.76
C ALA A 9 -1.97 13.56 -66.61
N LEU A 10 -2.76 12.52 -66.32
CA LEU A 10 -3.68 12.48 -65.18
C LEU A 10 -2.87 12.18 -63.91
N ALA A 11 -2.71 13.16 -63.02
CA ALA A 11 -2.07 12.96 -61.72
C ALA A 11 -3.06 12.30 -60.74
N VAL A 12 -2.83 11.04 -60.40
CA VAL A 12 -3.58 10.33 -59.34
C VAL A 12 -2.99 10.75 -58.00
N LEU A 13 -3.72 11.57 -57.23
CA LEU A 13 -3.39 11.84 -55.83
C LEU A 13 -3.76 10.61 -54.98
N ALA A 14 -2.76 9.82 -54.59
CA ALA A 14 -2.94 8.82 -53.53
C ALA A 14 -2.93 9.52 -52.17
N ALA A 15 -4.11 9.67 -51.55
CA ALA A 15 -4.21 10.13 -50.17
C ALA A 15 -3.74 9.00 -49.23
N ALA A 16 -2.55 9.14 -48.66
CA ALA A 16 -2.06 8.25 -47.61
C ALA A 16 -2.87 8.49 -46.34
N VAL A 17 -3.76 7.57 -45.99
CA VAL A 17 -4.46 7.55 -44.70
C VAL A 17 -3.44 7.11 -43.65
N ALA A 18 -2.94 8.08 -42.87
CA ALA A 18 -2.13 7.78 -41.69
C ALA A 18 -3.02 7.18 -40.60
N VAL A 19 -2.97 5.87 -40.42
CA VAL A 19 -3.57 5.20 -39.27
C VAL A 19 -2.70 5.53 -38.05
N PRO A 20 -3.20 6.23 -37.03
CA PRO A 20 -2.43 6.46 -35.82
C PRO A 20 -2.20 5.10 -35.15
N LEU A 21 -0.93 4.68 -35.08
CA LEU A 21 -0.54 3.54 -34.27
C LEU A 21 -0.87 3.89 -32.81
N ALA A 22 -1.80 3.14 -32.22
CA ALA A 22 -2.07 3.23 -30.80
C ALA A 22 -0.78 2.90 -30.06
N VAL A 23 -0.20 3.90 -29.38
CA VAL A 23 0.93 3.68 -28.48
C VAL A 23 0.42 2.80 -27.36
N PRO A 24 0.95 1.57 -27.15
CA PRO A 24 0.56 0.78 -25.99
C PRO A 24 0.84 1.61 -24.73
N GLY A 25 -0.19 1.86 -23.93
CA GLY A 25 -0.08 2.61 -22.68
C GLY A 25 1.02 1.99 -21.82
N GLN A 26 1.89 2.82 -21.25
CA GLN A 26 2.96 2.36 -20.38
C GLN A 26 2.38 1.48 -19.27
N ALA A 27 2.88 0.25 -19.15
CA ALA A 27 2.48 -0.65 -18.08
C ALA A 27 2.85 0.01 -16.73
N HIS A 28 1.83 0.35 -15.94
CA HIS A 28 2.05 0.90 -14.61
C HIS A 28 2.70 -0.16 -13.73
N ALA A 29 3.85 0.20 -13.14
CA ALA A 29 4.55 -0.65 -12.20
C ALA A 29 3.64 -1.03 -11.03
N ALA A 30 3.73 -2.30 -10.60
CA ALA A 30 2.98 -2.77 -9.44
C ALA A 30 3.35 -1.95 -8.19
N PRO A 31 2.37 -1.57 -7.35
CA PRO A 31 2.67 -1.12 -6.00
C PRO A 31 3.54 -2.14 -5.25
N ASN A 32 4.38 -1.66 -4.33
CA ASN A 32 5.10 -2.56 -3.43
C ASN A 32 4.13 -3.17 -2.41
N PHE A 33 3.46 -4.25 -2.76
CA PHE A 33 2.49 -4.91 -1.89
C PHE A 33 3.17 -5.55 -0.67
N LYS A 34 2.58 -5.30 0.50
CA LYS A 34 2.93 -5.93 1.77
C LYS A 34 1.95 -7.05 2.10
N ALA A 35 2.36 -7.97 2.99
CA ALA A 35 1.49 -9.04 3.45
C ALA A 35 0.19 -8.49 4.07
N PRO A 36 -0.99 -9.10 3.85
CA PRO A 36 -2.28 -8.51 4.24
C PRO A 36 -2.62 -8.65 5.75
N PHE A 37 -1.62 -8.88 6.60
CA PHE A 37 -1.78 -9.13 8.03
C PHE A 37 -0.77 -8.32 8.85
N ALA A 38 -1.01 -8.20 10.15
CA ALA A 38 -0.29 -7.25 10.99
C ALA A 38 1.19 -7.59 11.16
N CYS A 39 1.97 -6.54 11.43
CA CYS A 39 3.40 -6.58 11.68
C CYS A 39 3.83 -7.74 12.57
N GLY A 40 4.92 -8.43 12.19
CA GLY A 40 5.55 -9.48 12.97
C GLY A 40 4.77 -10.79 13.01
N GLN A 41 3.50 -10.81 12.59
CA GLN A 41 2.73 -12.04 12.52
C GLN A 41 3.29 -12.94 11.42
N LYS A 42 3.32 -14.24 11.70
CA LYS A 42 3.78 -15.26 10.74
C LYS A 42 2.61 -16.14 10.30
N TRP A 43 2.38 -16.18 9.00
CA TRP A 43 1.27 -16.91 8.40
C TRP A 43 1.80 -17.96 7.42
N THR A 44 1.15 -19.12 7.38
CA THR A 44 1.33 -20.10 6.32
C THR A 44 0.26 -19.87 5.25
N TYR A 45 0.52 -20.36 4.04
CA TYR A 45 -0.47 -20.30 2.98
C TYR A 45 -0.54 -21.58 2.16
N SER A 46 -1.65 -21.75 1.47
CA SER A 46 -1.86 -22.77 0.45
C SER A 46 -2.51 -22.15 -0.78
N HIS A 47 -2.38 -22.86 -1.88
CA HIS A 47 -3.11 -22.67 -3.11
C HIS A 47 -3.85 -23.95 -3.44
N HIS A 48 -5.15 -23.86 -3.67
CA HIS A 48 -5.90 -24.96 -4.25
C HIS A 48 -6.00 -24.79 -5.78
N SER A 49 -5.83 -25.86 -6.55
CA SER A 49 -5.83 -25.80 -8.04
C SER A 49 -7.16 -25.33 -8.66
N ALA A 50 -8.26 -25.38 -7.91
CA ALA A 50 -9.55 -24.83 -8.30
C ALA A 50 -9.72 -23.33 -8.00
N GLU A 51 -8.77 -22.69 -7.31
CA GLU A 51 -8.83 -21.25 -7.08
C GLU A 51 -8.67 -20.48 -8.40
N VAL A 52 -9.64 -19.62 -8.65
CA VAL A 52 -9.58 -18.68 -9.77
C VAL A 52 -8.57 -17.57 -9.45
N ARG A 53 -8.00 -16.96 -10.49
CA ARG A 53 -7.20 -15.73 -10.38
C ARG A 53 -5.94 -15.79 -9.52
N ARG A 54 -5.29 -16.95 -9.38
CA ARG A 54 -3.99 -17.09 -8.69
C ARG A 54 -4.05 -16.63 -7.22
N ALA A 55 -5.14 -16.97 -6.53
CA ALA A 55 -5.29 -16.66 -5.13
C ALA A 55 -4.33 -17.46 -4.23
N LEU A 56 -4.19 -16.99 -3.00
CA LEU A 56 -3.59 -17.74 -1.90
C LEU A 56 -4.46 -17.57 -0.66
N ASP A 57 -4.65 -18.68 0.05
CA ASP A 57 -5.30 -18.70 1.35
C ASP A 57 -4.26 -18.62 2.45
N PHE A 58 -4.36 -17.60 3.31
CA PHE A 58 -3.46 -17.39 4.44
C PHE A 58 -4.11 -17.79 5.76
N VAL A 59 -3.38 -18.57 6.57
CA VAL A 59 -3.74 -18.96 7.94
C VAL A 59 -2.59 -18.65 8.89
N ARG A 60 -2.89 -18.17 10.09
CA ARG A 60 -1.89 -17.79 11.08
C ARG A 60 -1.13 -19.02 11.60
N SER A 61 0.19 -18.90 11.75
CA SER A 61 1.10 -20.03 12.04
C SER A 61 2.13 -19.77 13.14
N ASP A 62 1.99 -18.65 13.86
CA ASP A 62 2.85 -18.26 14.99
C ASP A 62 2.28 -18.65 16.36
N GLY A 63 1.25 -19.51 16.40
CA GLY A 63 0.53 -19.86 17.63
C GLY A 63 -0.59 -18.90 18.01
N GLY A 64 -0.76 -17.78 17.29
CA GLY A 64 -1.93 -16.93 17.44
C GLY A 64 -3.17 -17.43 16.70
N THR A 65 -4.34 -16.91 17.07
CA THR A 65 -5.62 -17.27 16.46
C THR A 65 -5.80 -16.60 15.09
N THR A 66 -6.23 -17.37 14.09
CA THR A 66 -6.58 -16.82 12.76
C THR A 66 -7.89 -16.07 12.79
N SER A 67 -8.93 -16.57 13.48
CA SER A 67 -10.24 -15.88 13.59
C SER A 67 -10.11 -14.51 14.26
N GLY A 68 -10.72 -13.47 13.66
CA GLY A 68 -10.73 -12.11 14.20
C GLY A 68 -9.40 -11.36 14.13
N ALA A 69 -8.36 -11.96 13.52
CA ALA A 69 -7.09 -11.29 13.31
C ALA A 69 -7.25 -10.06 12.38
N PRO A 70 -6.54 -8.95 12.63
CA PRO A 70 -6.60 -7.78 11.76
C PRO A 70 -6.16 -8.09 10.33
N VAL A 71 -6.95 -7.65 9.36
CA VAL A 71 -6.58 -7.63 7.93
C VAL A 71 -6.16 -6.22 7.55
N LEU A 72 -4.98 -6.08 6.97
CA LEU A 72 -4.37 -4.81 6.60
C LEU A 72 -4.34 -4.62 5.08
N ALA A 73 -4.45 -3.37 4.63
CA ALA A 73 -4.25 -3.01 3.23
C ALA A 73 -2.80 -3.31 2.80
N SER A 74 -2.61 -4.12 1.76
CA SER A 74 -1.30 -4.45 1.20
C SER A 74 -0.61 -3.27 0.52
N ALA A 75 -1.36 -2.30 0.01
CA ALA A 75 -0.88 -1.05 -0.54
C ALA A 75 -1.94 0.04 -0.40
N GLY A 76 -1.56 1.31 -0.59
CA GLY A 76 -2.49 2.43 -0.53
C GLY A 76 -3.47 2.44 -1.70
N GLY A 77 -4.72 2.86 -1.48
CA GLY A 77 -5.76 2.88 -2.51
C GLY A 77 -7.16 3.13 -1.96
N THR A 78 -8.15 3.10 -2.84
CA THR A 78 -9.56 3.30 -2.48
C THR A 78 -10.22 1.96 -2.17
N ALA A 79 -10.70 1.81 -0.94
CA ALA A 79 -11.34 0.59 -0.45
C ALA A 79 -12.85 0.59 -0.74
N THR A 80 -13.37 -0.56 -1.19
CA THR A 80 -14.80 -0.80 -1.41
C THR A 80 -15.20 -2.09 -0.73
N ARG A 81 -16.23 -2.03 0.12
CA ARG A 81 -16.86 -3.21 0.72
C ARG A 81 -17.74 -3.91 -0.30
N MET A 82 -17.68 -5.23 -0.30
CA MET A 82 -18.44 -6.09 -1.19
C MET A 82 -18.94 -7.31 -0.41
N SER A 83 -20.08 -7.87 -0.80
CA SER A 83 -20.60 -9.09 -0.16
C SER A 83 -21.12 -10.07 -1.21
N GLN A 84 -20.78 -11.35 -1.04
CA GLN A 84 -21.22 -12.47 -1.86
C GLN A 84 -21.43 -13.71 -0.97
N PRO A 85 -22.66 -13.92 -0.45
CA PRO A 85 -22.94 -14.96 0.55
C PRO A 85 -22.59 -16.39 0.15
N ASP A 86 -22.72 -16.75 -1.13
CA ASP A 86 -22.44 -18.12 -1.60
C ASP A 86 -21.03 -18.27 -2.21
N GLY A 87 -20.19 -17.24 -2.07
CA GLY A 87 -18.85 -17.20 -2.69
C GLY A 87 -17.84 -16.53 -1.77
N ALA A 88 -17.36 -15.35 -2.16
CA ALA A 88 -16.30 -14.60 -1.46
C ALA A 88 -16.64 -14.18 -0.01
N GLY A 89 -17.89 -14.34 0.42
CA GLY A 89 -18.37 -13.87 1.72
C GLY A 89 -18.36 -12.35 1.78
N ASN A 90 -18.00 -11.81 2.95
CA ASN A 90 -17.71 -10.40 3.10
C ASN A 90 -16.28 -10.13 2.64
N TYR A 91 -16.08 -9.16 1.77
CA TYR A 91 -14.76 -8.87 1.25
C TYR A 91 -14.53 -7.40 0.94
N ILE A 92 -13.25 -7.03 0.91
CA ILE A 92 -12.84 -5.69 0.47
C ILE A 92 -12.07 -5.82 -0.83
N VAL A 93 -12.31 -4.88 -1.73
CA VAL A 93 -11.46 -4.60 -2.89
C VAL A 93 -10.78 -3.27 -2.64
N ILE A 94 -9.46 -3.21 -2.85
CA ILE A 94 -8.72 -1.94 -2.87
C ILE A 94 -8.26 -1.67 -4.29
N ASP A 95 -8.65 -0.53 -4.83
CA ASP A 95 -8.15 0.01 -6.09
C ASP A 95 -6.92 0.90 -5.84
N HIS A 96 -5.77 0.48 -6.35
CA HIS A 96 -4.49 1.15 -6.15
C HIS A 96 -4.17 2.18 -7.24
N GLY A 97 -5.05 2.33 -8.23
CA GLY A 97 -4.76 3.06 -9.46
C GLY A 97 -3.89 2.27 -10.44
N GLY A 98 -3.74 2.79 -11.66
CA GLY A 98 -2.90 2.17 -12.69
C GLY A 98 -3.33 0.75 -13.12
N GLY A 99 -4.58 0.36 -12.83
CA GLY A 99 -5.12 -0.97 -13.15
C GLY A 99 -4.89 -2.04 -12.08
N TRP A 100 -4.20 -1.73 -10.98
CA TRP A 100 -3.89 -2.67 -9.91
C TRP A 100 -4.98 -2.72 -8.85
N LYS A 101 -5.40 -3.93 -8.45
CA LYS A 101 -6.36 -4.17 -7.37
C LYS A 101 -5.92 -5.31 -6.47
N THR A 102 -6.30 -5.24 -5.20
CA THR A 102 -6.19 -6.35 -4.25
C THR A 102 -7.54 -6.70 -3.65
N TYR A 103 -7.77 -8.00 -3.44
CA TYR A 103 -9.03 -8.55 -2.96
C TYR A 103 -8.77 -9.31 -1.64
N TYR A 104 -9.63 -9.13 -0.64
CA TYR A 104 -9.48 -9.67 0.71
C TYR A 104 -10.79 -10.33 1.15
N PHE A 105 -10.89 -11.65 1.07
CA PHE A 105 -12.14 -12.40 1.17
C PHE A 105 -12.39 -12.97 2.57
N HIS A 106 -13.60 -13.52 2.75
CA HIS A 106 -14.03 -14.26 3.94
C HIS A 106 -13.95 -13.46 5.25
N LEU A 107 -14.01 -12.13 5.19
CA LEU A 107 -13.90 -11.26 6.36
C LEU A 107 -15.04 -11.48 7.35
N ALA A 108 -14.77 -11.37 8.65
CA ALA A 108 -15.80 -11.34 9.69
C ALA A 108 -16.45 -9.95 9.80
N SER A 109 -15.65 -8.88 9.63
CA SER A 109 -16.11 -7.50 9.74
C SER A 109 -15.29 -6.54 8.88
N TYR A 110 -15.90 -5.39 8.57
CA TYR A 110 -15.24 -4.27 7.88
C TYR A 110 -14.81 -3.20 8.89
N SER A 111 -13.61 -2.65 8.72
CA SER A 111 -13.06 -1.56 9.55
C SER A 111 -13.01 -0.20 8.85
N VAL A 112 -13.31 -0.15 7.54
CA VAL A 112 -13.30 1.08 6.72
C VAL A 112 -14.55 1.15 5.84
N ALA A 113 -15.09 2.32 5.56
CA ALA A 113 -16.28 2.50 4.71
C ALA A 113 -15.92 2.39 3.21
N SER A 114 -16.89 2.04 2.36
CA SER A 114 -16.68 2.09 0.90
C SER A 114 -16.36 3.51 0.44
N GLY A 115 -15.42 3.64 -0.51
CA GLY A 115 -14.91 4.92 -1.00
C GLY A 115 -13.82 5.52 -0.12
N THR A 116 -13.46 4.90 1.01
CA THR A 116 -12.38 5.39 1.88
C THR A 116 -11.03 5.13 1.22
N TYR A 117 -10.21 6.18 1.07
CA TYR A 117 -8.80 6.00 0.77
C TYR A 117 -8.08 5.46 2.02
N VAL A 118 -7.36 4.35 1.86
CA VAL A 118 -6.57 3.72 2.91
C VAL A 118 -5.11 3.76 2.54
N SER A 119 -4.24 4.02 3.51
CA SER A 119 -2.79 3.85 3.35
C SER A 119 -2.40 2.38 3.49
N GLN A 120 -1.23 2.01 2.96
CA GLN A 120 -0.63 0.69 3.21
C GLN A 120 -0.52 0.45 4.73
N GLY A 121 -0.88 -0.76 5.18
CA GLY A 121 -0.86 -1.13 6.60
C GLY A 121 -2.06 -0.65 7.41
N ARG A 122 -2.97 0.13 6.83
CA ARG A 122 -4.24 0.47 7.50
C ARG A 122 -5.09 -0.79 7.66
N GLN A 123 -5.63 -1.02 8.85
CA GLN A 123 -6.60 -2.08 9.07
C GLN A 123 -7.89 -1.80 8.29
N ILE A 124 -8.32 -2.78 7.50
CA ILE A 124 -9.49 -2.71 6.64
C ILE A 124 -10.62 -3.66 7.09
N GLY A 125 -10.30 -4.68 7.87
CA GLY A 125 -11.27 -5.63 8.39
C GLY A 125 -10.66 -6.59 9.40
N THR A 126 -11.38 -7.68 9.67
CA THR A 126 -10.88 -8.82 10.43
C THR A 126 -11.18 -10.11 9.69
N THR A 127 -10.30 -11.09 9.84
CA THR A 127 -10.47 -12.43 9.30
C THR A 127 -11.69 -13.12 9.88
N GLY A 128 -12.33 -13.94 9.06
CA GLY A 128 -13.51 -14.70 9.45
C GLY A 128 -13.69 -15.91 8.55
N SER A 129 -14.89 -16.46 8.60
CA SER A 129 -15.31 -17.61 7.78
C SER A 129 -16.70 -17.32 7.20
N THR A 130 -16.81 -16.25 6.41
CA THR A 130 -18.05 -15.90 5.70
C THR A 130 -17.98 -16.36 4.26
N GLY A 131 -19.12 -16.68 3.64
CA GLY A 131 -19.13 -17.20 2.28
C GLY A 131 -18.89 -18.70 2.22
N ASN A 132 -18.42 -19.16 1.06
CA ASN A 132 -17.96 -20.54 0.88
C ASN A 132 -16.55 -20.69 1.49
N SER A 133 -16.50 -20.97 2.79
CA SER A 133 -15.24 -21.13 3.54
C SER A 133 -15.40 -22.22 4.60
N SER A 134 -14.39 -23.09 4.73
CA SER A 134 -14.36 -24.19 5.69
C SER A 134 -13.80 -23.80 7.06
N GLY A 135 -13.29 -22.58 7.21
CA GLY A 135 -12.77 -22.06 8.46
C GLY A 135 -12.06 -20.71 8.31
N PRO A 136 -11.69 -20.04 9.42
CA PRO A 136 -11.13 -18.70 9.34
C PRO A 136 -9.78 -18.63 8.60
N HIS A 137 -9.73 -17.83 7.54
CA HIS A 137 -8.53 -17.54 6.73
C HIS A 137 -8.67 -16.22 5.97
N ILE A 138 -7.63 -15.80 5.23
CA ILE A 138 -7.71 -14.73 4.23
C ILE A 138 -7.46 -15.34 2.86
N HIS A 139 -8.49 -15.42 2.01
CA HIS A 139 -8.30 -15.61 0.57
C HIS A 139 -7.91 -14.26 -0.04
N TYR A 140 -6.74 -14.20 -0.66
CA TYR A 140 -6.12 -12.96 -1.13
C TYR A 140 -5.77 -13.05 -2.61
N GLU A 141 -6.03 -11.98 -3.36
CA GLU A 141 -5.72 -11.90 -4.80
C GLU A 141 -5.03 -10.57 -5.14
N GLN A 142 -4.14 -10.61 -6.15
CA GLN A 142 -3.58 -9.44 -6.83
C GLN A 142 -4.02 -9.45 -8.29
N LEU A 143 -4.64 -8.37 -8.76
CA LEU A 143 -5.14 -8.26 -10.12
C LEU A 143 -4.51 -7.07 -10.82
N TYR A 144 -4.16 -7.26 -12.10
CA TYR A 144 -3.78 -6.20 -13.02
C TYR A 144 -4.76 -6.19 -14.20
N ASN A 145 -5.45 -5.06 -14.41
CA ASN A 145 -6.47 -4.89 -15.46
C ASN A 145 -7.51 -6.04 -15.47
N GLY A 146 -7.91 -6.51 -14.28
CA GLY A 146 -8.89 -7.58 -14.11
C GLY A 146 -8.34 -9.01 -14.23
N VAL A 147 -7.04 -9.18 -14.54
CA VAL A 147 -6.38 -10.48 -14.65
C VAL A 147 -5.60 -10.79 -13.38
N GLY A 148 -5.87 -11.94 -12.77
CA GLY A 148 -5.14 -12.43 -11.60
C GLY A 148 -3.66 -12.65 -11.90
N GLN A 149 -2.79 -12.17 -11.01
CA GLN A 149 -1.34 -12.25 -11.11
C GLN A 149 -0.79 -13.17 -10.02
N ASP A 150 0.41 -13.72 -10.25
CA ASP A 150 1.14 -14.37 -9.17
C ASP A 150 1.41 -13.35 -8.04
N ILE A 151 1.06 -13.72 -6.81
CA ILE A 151 1.13 -12.84 -5.66
C ILE A 151 2.59 -12.50 -5.37
N ARG A 152 2.88 -11.19 -5.39
CA ARG A 152 4.18 -10.65 -5.00
C ARG A 152 4.06 -9.89 -3.69
N ILE A 153 4.90 -10.21 -2.73
CA ILE A 153 5.04 -9.48 -1.47
C ILE A 153 6.47 -8.97 -1.38
N ASN A 154 6.66 -7.68 -1.07
CA ASN A 154 7.98 -7.05 -1.08
C ASN A 154 8.71 -7.23 -2.43
N GLY A 155 7.96 -7.17 -3.53
CA GLY A 155 8.46 -7.41 -4.90
C GLY A 155 8.75 -8.89 -5.24
N SER A 156 8.79 -9.78 -4.25
CA SER A 156 9.13 -11.19 -4.42
C SER A 156 7.89 -12.03 -4.66
N ALA A 157 7.90 -12.85 -5.71
CA ALA A 157 6.80 -13.77 -6.00
C ALA A 157 6.74 -14.89 -4.96
N LEU A 158 5.54 -15.22 -4.49
CA LEU A 158 5.33 -16.33 -3.57
C LEU A 158 5.16 -17.65 -4.35
N PRO A 159 5.67 -18.78 -3.81
CA PRO A 159 5.29 -20.12 -4.26
C PRO A 159 3.79 -20.38 -4.11
N TYR A 160 3.28 -21.37 -4.84
CA TYR A 160 1.87 -21.80 -4.80
C TYR A 160 1.77 -23.25 -4.29
N PRO A 161 1.95 -23.49 -2.98
CA PRO A 161 1.96 -24.83 -2.41
C PRO A 161 0.55 -25.42 -2.31
N SER A 162 0.37 -26.71 -2.57
CA SER A 162 -0.93 -27.39 -2.46
C SER A 162 -1.40 -27.67 -1.03
N SER A 163 -0.60 -27.31 -0.01
CA SER A 163 -0.93 -27.53 1.39
C SER A 163 -0.28 -26.47 2.29
N TYR A 164 -0.93 -26.18 3.42
CA TYR A 164 -0.34 -25.39 4.49
C TYR A 164 0.91 -26.05 5.08
N GLY A 165 1.73 -25.25 5.78
CA GLY A 165 2.95 -25.66 6.50
C GLY A 165 4.21 -25.74 5.64
N GLN A 166 4.10 -25.68 4.31
CA GLN A 166 5.28 -25.74 3.42
C GLN A 166 6.04 -24.41 3.38
N TYR A 167 5.31 -23.30 3.36
CA TYR A 167 5.88 -21.96 3.29
C TYR A 167 5.22 -21.04 4.30
N HIS A 168 6.00 -20.08 4.79
CA HIS A 168 5.54 -19.10 5.75
C HIS A 168 5.99 -17.70 5.34
N LEU A 169 5.17 -16.72 5.70
CA LEU A 169 5.42 -15.30 5.47
C LEU A 169 5.29 -14.56 6.80
N THR A 170 6.37 -13.90 7.22
CA THR A 170 6.33 -12.95 8.33
C THR A 170 6.05 -11.56 7.77
N SER A 171 5.01 -10.90 8.26
CA SER A 171 4.61 -9.59 7.76
C SER A 171 5.51 -8.48 8.27
N ASP A 172 5.91 -7.59 7.35
CA ASP A 172 6.41 -6.26 7.65
C ASP A 172 5.35 -5.16 7.42
N ASN A 173 4.08 -5.54 7.18
CA ASN A 173 2.99 -4.61 6.90
C ASN A 173 2.44 -3.97 8.18
N GLY A 174 2.22 -2.66 8.13
CA GLY A 174 1.84 -1.90 9.32
C GLY A 174 2.87 -2.02 10.44
N CYS A 175 4.08 -2.54 10.15
CA CYS A 175 5.17 -2.39 11.07
C CYS A 175 5.52 -0.93 11.11
N SER A 176 5.56 -0.40 12.32
CA SER A 176 6.20 0.86 12.58
C SER A 176 7.64 0.86 12.01
N SER A 177 8.25 -0.31 11.75
CA SER A 177 9.64 -0.50 11.28
C SER A 177 10.01 0.06 9.91
N GLY A 178 9.09 0.57 9.09
CA GLY A 178 9.43 1.37 7.93
C GLY A 178 9.74 2.80 8.34
N GLY A 179 11.01 3.19 8.32
CA GLY A 179 11.40 4.58 8.60
C GLY A 179 12.89 4.82 8.45
N THR A 180 13.25 6.08 8.26
CA THR A 180 14.64 6.51 8.15
C THR A 180 15.14 6.89 9.54
N ALA A 181 16.31 6.39 9.93
CA ALA A 181 16.93 6.71 11.20
C ALA A 181 17.50 8.13 11.16
N PHE A 182 17.21 8.92 12.20
CA PHE A 182 17.80 10.23 12.42
C PHE A 182 18.20 10.38 13.88
N ARG A 183 19.08 11.34 14.16
CA ARG A 183 19.39 11.80 15.50
C ARG A 183 18.53 13.03 15.80
N THR A 184 18.02 13.16 17.02
CA THR A 184 17.45 14.44 17.49
C THR A 184 18.50 15.29 18.21
N TRP A 185 18.22 16.58 18.37
CA TRP A 185 19.00 17.46 19.23
C TRP A 185 18.09 18.14 20.27
N GLY A 186 18.71 18.79 21.26
CA GLY A 186 18.01 19.46 22.37
C GLY A 186 17.61 18.50 23.50
N SER A 187 16.97 19.05 24.52
CA SER A 187 16.44 18.34 25.69
C SER A 187 14.95 18.65 25.88
N ASP A 188 14.24 17.74 26.55
CA ASP A 188 12.80 17.85 26.83
C ASP A 188 11.92 18.09 25.59
N VAL A 189 12.30 17.51 24.45
CA VAL A 189 11.55 17.60 23.20
C VAL A 189 10.22 16.85 23.37
N ARG A 190 9.11 17.58 23.28
CA ARG A 190 7.77 17.01 23.43
C ARG A 190 7.35 16.26 22.17
N VAL A 191 7.04 14.98 22.33
CA VAL A 191 6.40 14.15 21.30
C VAL A 191 4.88 14.33 21.42
N ARG A 192 4.23 14.74 20.34
CA ARG A 192 2.80 15.09 20.32
C ARG A 192 1.98 14.05 19.57
N ALA A 193 0.70 13.90 19.93
CA ALA A 193 -0.20 12.95 19.26
C ALA A 193 -0.39 13.25 17.77
N ASP A 194 -0.26 14.53 17.36
CA ASP A 194 -0.34 14.98 15.98
C ASP A 194 0.55 16.22 15.74
N ALA A 195 0.64 16.69 14.49
CA ALA A 195 1.48 17.81 14.03
C ALA A 195 0.96 19.22 14.41
N TYR A 196 0.32 19.36 15.58
CA TYR A 196 -0.18 20.62 16.09
C TYR A 196 0.35 20.88 17.51
N LEU A 197 0.66 22.14 17.84
CA LEU A 197 1.09 22.54 19.18
C LEU A 197 -0.02 22.36 20.23
N SER A 198 -1.27 22.34 19.80
CA SER A 198 -2.44 22.04 20.64
C SER A 198 -2.63 20.54 20.89
N SER A 199 -1.99 19.65 20.13
CA SER A 199 -2.12 18.21 20.31
C SER A 199 -1.50 17.75 21.63
N ALA A 200 -2.14 16.74 22.25
CA ALA A 200 -1.70 16.13 23.50
C ALA A 200 -0.23 15.67 23.40
N VAL A 201 0.53 15.89 24.48
CA VAL A 201 1.89 15.37 24.60
C VAL A 201 1.78 13.89 24.97
N VAL A 202 2.31 13.01 24.12
CA VAL A 202 2.29 11.55 24.30
C VAL A 202 3.60 11.01 24.84
N GLY A 203 4.63 11.85 24.88
CA GLY A 203 5.93 11.52 25.46
C GLY A 203 6.89 12.70 25.37
N SER A 204 8.11 12.50 25.86
CA SER A 204 9.21 13.45 25.71
C SER A 204 10.53 12.71 25.46
N LEU A 205 11.44 13.38 24.78
CA LEU A 205 12.83 12.97 24.64
C LEU A 205 13.65 13.82 25.61
N SER A 206 14.26 13.20 26.62
CA SER A 206 15.03 13.91 27.65
C SER A 206 16.32 14.52 27.12
N GLY A 207 16.80 14.07 25.97
CA GLY A 207 17.99 14.56 25.30
C GLY A 207 18.11 14.06 23.85
N PRO A 208 19.27 14.25 23.21
CA PRO A 208 19.56 13.70 21.89
C PRO A 208 19.31 12.19 21.86
N THR A 209 18.44 11.75 20.96
CA THR A 209 17.93 10.38 20.89
C THR A 209 17.97 9.91 19.45
N ASP A 210 18.34 8.64 19.24
CA ASP A 210 18.19 8.01 17.92
C ASP A 210 16.72 7.66 17.72
N VAL A 211 16.13 8.23 16.68
CA VAL A 211 14.71 8.06 16.36
C VAL A 211 14.57 7.48 14.96
N VAL A 212 13.48 6.73 14.76
CA VAL A 212 13.11 6.26 13.43
C VAL A 212 11.89 7.03 12.96
N VAL A 213 12.04 7.78 11.88
CA VAL A 213 10.96 8.58 11.29
C VAL A 213 10.24 7.78 10.22
N VAL A 214 8.95 7.53 10.42
CA VAL A 214 8.15 6.66 9.53
C VAL A 214 7.46 7.42 8.40
N CYS A 215 7.08 8.67 8.64
CA CYS A 215 6.53 9.58 7.65
C CYS A 215 6.63 11.02 8.15
N GLN A 216 6.41 12.01 7.29
CA GLN A 216 6.38 13.42 7.64
C GLN A 216 5.21 14.16 6.99
N LYS A 217 4.69 15.20 7.64
CA LYS A 217 3.66 16.08 7.08
C LYS A 217 3.85 17.52 7.54
N GLN A 218 3.16 18.46 6.89
CA GLN A 218 3.09 19.84 7.36
C GLN A 218 2.09 19.97 8.52
N GLY A 219 2.40 20.87 9.43
CA GLY A 219 1.58 21.18 10.61
C GLY A 219 1.83 22.61 11.08
N ASP A 220 1.69 22.84 12.39
CA ASP A 220 1.96 24.15 12.98
C ASP A 220 3.42 24.56 12.77
N THR A 221 3.64 25.82 12.44
CA THR A 221 4.99 26.40 12.37
C THR A 221 5.55 26.52 13.79
N VAL A 222 6.74 25.97 14.00
CA VAL A 222 7.46 26.08 15.27
C VAL A 222 8.74 26.88 15.04
N SER A 223 8.97 27.87 15.89
CA SER A 223 10.21 28.64 15.96
C SER A 223 10.86 28.43 17.31
N ALA A 224 12.08 27.88 17.33
CA ALA A 224 12.87 27.71 18.55
C ALA A 224 14.36 27.78 18.20
N GLU A 225 15.14 28.40 19.10
CA GLU A 225 16.61 28.46 19.04
C GLU A 225 17.17 28.94 17.68
N GLY A 226 16.48 29.90 17.05
CA GLY A 226 16.87 30.48 15.77
C GLY A 226 16.43 29.68 14.53
N TYR A 227 15.85 28.50 14.72
CA TYR A 227 15.27 27.70 13.64
C TYR A 227 13.77 27.90 13.54
N THR A 228 13.23 27.83 12.32
CA THR A 228 11.78 27.86 12.06
C THR A 228 11.43 26.82 11.01
N ASN A 229 10.46 25.96 11.32
CA ASN A 229 10.02 24.91 10.41
C ASN A 229 8.55 24.53 10.69
N ASN A 230 7.82 24.14 9.65
CA ASN A 230 6.44 23.67 9.72
C ASN A 230 6.29 22.18 9.33
N TRP A 231 7.39 21.48 9.05
CA TRP A 231 7.39 20.03 8.85
C TRP A 231 7.48 19.28 10.18
N TRP A 232 6.73 18.19 10.27
CA TRP A 232 6.64 17.32 11.43
C TRP A 232 6.88 15.87 11.02
N SER A 233 7.68 15.17 11.81
CA SER A 233 8.07 13.77 11.62
C SER A 233 7.36 12.87 12.61
N LYS A 234 6.70 11.84 12.10
CA LYS A 234 6.12 10.78 12.92
C LYS A 234 7.22 9.83 13.36
N LEU A 235 7.41 9.72 14.66
CA LEU A 235 8.37 8.84 15.28
C LEU A 235 7.77 7.45 15.49
N ARG A 236 8.54 6.44 15.10
CA ARG A 236 8.17 5.02 15.16
C ARG A 236 7.89 4.57 16.58
N ASP A 237 8.89 4.72 17.42
CA ASP A 237 8.98 4.04 18.72
C ASP A 237 8.24 4.86 19.81
N GLN A 238 8.16 6.17 19.61
CA GLN A 238 7.47 7.10 20.50
C GLN A 238 5.99 7.30 20.14
N GLY A 239 5.54 6.81 18.98
CA GLY A 239 4.12 6.79 18.61
C GLY A 239 3.47 8.16 18.37
N GLY A 240 4.27 9.22 18.15
CA GLY A 240 3.79 10.58 17.94
C GLY A 240 4.69 11.40 17.04
N PHE A 241 4.43 12.69 16.94
CA PHE A 241 5.11 13.63 16.06
C PHE A 241 6.04 14.56 16.84
N ILE A 242 7.17 14.88 16.24
CA ILE A 242 8.00 16.02 16.61
C ILE A 242 8.14 16.93 15.40
N THR A 243 8.29 18.24 15.63
CA THR A 243 8.65 19.16 14.56
C THR A 243 10.09 18.87 14.12
N ASN A 244 10.32 18.97 12.81
CA ASN A 244 11.62 18.71 12.20
C ASN A 244 12.70 19.70 12.66
N ILE A 245 12.35 20.80 13.34
CA ILE A 245 13.38 21.66 13.96
C ILE A 245 14.25 20.88 14.94
N TYR A 246 13.75 19.80 15.57
CA TYR A 246 14.49 19.00 16.56
C TYR A 246 15.18 17.77 15.97
N ILE A 247 15.10 17.57 14.65
CA ILE A 247 15.87 16.54 13.95
C ILE A 247 17.22 17.14 13.57
N ASP A 248 18.32 16.48 13.91
CA ASP A 248 19.68 16.90 13.58
C ASP A 248 19.97 16.62 12.10
N HIS A 249 19.37 17.43 11.24
CA HIS A 249 19.51 17.37 9.79
C HIS A 249 19.28 18.77 9.19
N PRO A 250 20.05 19.19 8.16
CA PRO A 250 19.95 20.54 7.60
C PRO A 250 18.64 20.80 6.84
N ASP A 251 18.03 19.76 6.26
CA ASP A 251 16.80 19.90 5.46
C ASP A 251 15.55 20.06 6.33
N ALA A 252 14.73 21.08 6.00
CA ALA A 252 13.45 21.30 6.66
C ALA A 252 12.47 20.11 6.47
N LYS A 253 12.45 19.54 5.26
CA LYS A 253 11.72 18.30 4.92
C LYS A 253 12.76 17.19 4.76
N LEU A 254 12.64 16.13 5.56
CA LEU A 254 13.67 15.10 5.63
C LEU A 254 13.75 14.29 4.33
N PRO A 255 14.95 14.06 3.79
CA PRO A 255 15.12 13.25 2.58
C PRO A 255 14.79 11.78 2.86
N GLY A 256 14.24 11.09 1.87
CA GLY A 256 13.91 9.66 1.97
C GLY A 256 12.77 9.31 2.94
N VAL A 257 12.14 10.30 3.59
CA VAL A 257 10.98 10.09 4.46
C VAL A 257 9.69 10.32 3.66
N PRO A 258 8.78 9.33 3.57
CA PRO A 258 7.53 9.48 2.83
C PRO A 258 6.57 10.45 3.53
N LEU A 259 5.57 10.94 2.80
CA LEU A 259 4.52 11.78 3.40
C LEU A 259 3.56 10.94 4.23
N CYS A 260 3.11 11.50 5.36
CA CYS A 260 1.82 11.14 5.95
C CYS A 260 0.72 11.90 5.17
#